data_AF-A0A0L9VEF7-F1
#
_entry.id   AF-A0A0L9VEF7-F1
#
_cell.length_a   1.000
_cell.length_b   1.000
_cell.length_c   1.000
_cell.angle_alpha   90.00
_cell.angle_beta   90.00
_cell.angle_gamma   90.00
#
_symmetry.space_group_name_H-M   'P 1'
#
loop_
_entity.id
_entity.type
_entity.pdbx_description
1 polymer ?
#
loop_
_entity_poly.entity_id
_entity_poly.type
_entity_poly.pdbx_seq_one_letter_code
_entity_poly.pdbx_strand_id
1 'polypeptide(L)'
;METKKLRVTVQVQVLLLIMAMVASPIMSCPPTDGKSCKDCLVNQMKNACPSCTPILHCMARCLWDGTSRPNCITKCNINTAYPTLSDCKRCMSKCKCSCAN
;
A
#
# COMPACT_ATOMS: atom_id res chain seq x y z
N MET A 1 -20.83 46.72 14.50
CA MET A 1 -19.76 45.76 14.89
C MET A 1 -20.16 44.30 14.70
N GLU A 2 -21.46 43.97 14.68
CA GLU A 2 -21.96 42.58 14.67
C GLU A 2 -21.75 41.83 13.34
N THR A 3 -21.85 42.52 12.20
CA THR A 3 -21.61 41.95 10.87
C THR A 3 -20.16 41.50 10.64
N LYS A 4 -19.19 42.13 11.31
CA LYS A 4 -17.77 41.70 11.26
C LYS A 4 -17.56 40.40 12.04
N LYS A 5 -18.18 40.29 13.23
CA LYS A 5 -18.15 39.04 14.02
C LYS A 5 -18.79 37.88 13.26
N LEU A 6 -19.94 38.10 12.64
CA LEU A 6 -20.64 37.06 11.87
C LEU A 6 -19.81 36.56 10.68
N ARG A 7 -19.16 37.46 9.94
CA ARG A 7 -18.24 37.07 8.84
C ARG A 7 -17.05 36.25 9.34
N VAL A 8 -16.46 36.61 10.48
CA VAL A 8 -15.34 35.86 11.06
C VAL A 8 -15.79 34.47 11.50
N THR A 9 -16.95 34.33 12.14
CA THR A 9 -17.49 33.03 12.55
C THR A 9 -17.75 32.11 11.35
N VAL A 10 -18.33 32.64 10.26
CA VAL A 10 -18.58 31.87 9.03
C VAL A 10 -17.27 31.44 8.37
N GLN A 11 -16.27 32.30 8.32
CA GLN A 11 -14.95 31.98 7.77
C GLN A 11 -14.25 30.86 8.57
N VAL A 12 -14.33 30.91 9.90
CA VAL A 12 -13.79 29.87 10.79
C VAL A 12 -14.51 28.53 10.58
N GLN A 13 -15.84 28.53 10.43
CA GLN A 13 -16.60 27.30 10.17
C GLN A 13 -16.28 26.68 8.81
N VAL A 14 -16.16 27.50 7.76
CA VAL A 14 -15.77 27.01 6.43
C VAL A 14 -14.36 26.42 6.45
N LEU A 15 -13.41 27.07 7.14
CA LEU A 15 -12.05 26.56 7.29
C LEU A 15 -12.02 25.22 8.04
N LEU A 16 -12.84 25.08 9.09
CA LEU A 16 -12.95 23.85 9.86
C LEU A 16 -13.51 22.69 9.01
N LEU A 17 -14.49 22.96 8.15
CA LEU A 17 -15.05 21.97 7.23
C LEU A 17 -14.03 21.54 6.17
N ILE A 18 -13.21 22.46 5.66
CA ILE A 18 -12.13 22.14 4.72
C ILE A 18 -11.07 21.25 5.39
N MET A 19 -10.70 21.52 6.64
CA MET A 19 -9.77 20.66 7.39
C MET A 19 -10.36 19.26 7.68
N ALA A 20 -11.67 19.13 7.86
CA ALA A 20 -12.30 17.83 8.06
C ALA A 20 -12.26 16.95 6.80
N MET A 21 -12.29 17.55 5.60
CA MET A 21 -12.27 16.82 4.33
C MET A 21 -10.89 16.24 3.97
N VAL A 22 -9.79 16.82 4.48
CA VAL A 22 -8.44 16.26 4.29
C VAL A 22 -8.14 15.07 5.22
N ALA A 23 -9.00 14.80 6.20
CA ALA A 23 -8.97 13.57 6.99
C ALA A 23 -9.62 12.41 6.21
N SER A 24 -9.19 12.20 4.96
CA SER A 24 -9.41 10.92 4.32
C SER A 24 -8.58 9.89 5.08
N PRO A 25 -9.15 8.78 5.57
CA PRO A 25 -8.34 7.66 6.01
C PRO A 25 -7.66 7.16 4.74
N ILE A 26 -6.42 7.60 4.52
CA ILE A 26 -5.46 6.78 3.81
C ILE A 26 -5.56 5.47 4.56
N MET A 27 -5.98 4.40 3.88
CA MET A 27 -5.97 3.05 4.42
C MET A 27 -4.49 2.68 4.63
N SER A 28 -3.84 3.35 5.58
CA SER A 28 -2.49 3.13 6.00
C SER A 28 -2.52 1.76 6.64
N CYS A 29 -1.94 0.82 5.91
CA CYS A 29 -1.80 -0.56 6.31
C CYS A 29 -1.35 -0.62 7.78
N PRO A 30 -1.87 -1.57 8.57
CA PRO A 30 -1.69 -1.58 10.02
C PRO A 30 -0.22 -1.38 10.38
N PRO A 31 0.09 -0.48 11.34
CA PRO A 31 1.46 -0.19 11.72
C PRO A 31 2.14 -1.50 12.06
N THR A 32 3.22 -1.81 11.34
CA THR A 32 4.06 -2.96 11.67
C THR A 32 5.11 -2.43 12.63
N ASP A 33 4.68 -2.10 13.84
CA ASP A 33 5.56 -1.63 14.90
C ASP A 33 6.62 -2.72 15.17
N GLY A 34 7.90 -2.37 14.95
CA GLY A 34 9.05 -3.13 15.48
C GLY A 34 9.44 -4.45 14.79
N LYS A 35 8.93 -4.78 13.59
CA LYS A 35 9.28 -6.04 12.90
C LYS A 35 10.13 -5.80 11.64
N SER A 36 11.14 -6.66 11.42
CA SER A 36 12.08 -6.59 10.28
C SER A 36 11.33 -6.36 8.95
N CYS A 37 11.93 -5.66 7.98
CA CYS A 37 11.35 -5.44 6.64
C CYS A 37 10.75 -6.73 6.04
N LYS A 38 11.41 -7.87 6.26
CA LYS A 38 10.92 -9.19 5.85
C LYS A 38 9.55 -9.49 6.46
N ASP A 39 9.39 -9.28 7.76
CA ASP A 39 8.14 -9.53 8.48
C ASP A 39 7.05 -8.56 8.06
N CYS A 40 7.39 -7.29 7.80
CA CYS A 40 6.45 -6.34 7.21
C CYS A 40 5.95 -6.84 5.85
N LEU A 41 6.85 -7.22 4.94
CA LEU A 41 6.47 -7.71 3.61
C LEU A 41 5.59 -8.96 3.71
N VAL A 42 5.95 -9.93 4.56
CA VAL A 42 5.14 -11.15 4.77
C VAL A 42 3.77 -10.82 5.34
N ASN A 43 3.69 -9.91 6.32
CA ASN A 43 2.44 -9.47 6.91
C ASN A 43 1.54 -8.76 5.90
N GLN A 44 2.11 -7.91 5.05
CA GLN A 44 1.34 -7.21 4.02
C GLN A 44 0.88 -8.14 2.90
N MET A 45 1.71 -9.10 2.48
CA MET A 45 1.27 -10.12 1.52
C MET A 45 0.08 -10.91 2.09
N LYS A 46 0.10 -11.24 3.39
CA LYS A 46 -0.97 -12.01 4.03
C LYS A 46 -2.26 -11.20 4.23
N ASN A 47 -2.16 -9.95 4.68
CA ASN A 47 -3.31 -9.19 5.15
C ASN A 47 -3.83 -8.16 4.12
N ALA A 48 -2.92 -7.46 3.42
CA ALA A 48 -3.30 -6.39 2.49
C ALA A 48 -3.50 -6.91 1.07
N CYS A 49 -2.68 -7.87 0.64
CA CYS A 49 -2.69 -8.41 -0.73
C CYS A 49 -2.66 -9.95 -0.77
N PRO A 50 -3.61 -10.66 -0.10
CA PRO A 50 -3.58 -12.11 0.06
C PRO A 50 -3.48 -12.86 -1.27
N SER A 51 -4.21 -12.41 -2.28
CA SER A 51 -4.22 -12.99 -3.63
C SER A 51 -2.87 -12.93 -4.36
N CYS A 52 -1.94 -12.09 -3.89
CA CYS A 52 -0.61 -11.94 -4.46
C CYS A 52 0.44 -12.87 -3.87
N THR A 53 0.15 -13.50 -2.72
CA THR A 53 1.03 -14.45 -2.05
C THR A 53 1.61 -15.53 -2.99
N PRO A 54 0.80 -16.26 -3.81
CA PRO A 54 1.35 -17.32 -4.66
C PRO A 54 2.35 -16.81 -5.71
N ILE A 55 2.03 -15.69 -6.37
CA ILE A 55 2.88 -15.11 -7.42
C ILE A 55 4.16 -14.54 -6.82
N LEU A 56 4.06 -13.82 -5.69
CA LEU A 56 5.21 -13.24 -5.01
C LEU A 56 6.13 -14.32 -4.45
N HIS A 57 5.57 -15.42 -3.93
CA HIS A 57 6.35 -16.56 -3.47
C HIS A 57 7.02 -17.31 -4.63
N CYS A 58 6.35 -17.46 -5.78
CA CYS A 58 6.98 -17.99 -7.00
C CYS A 58 8.17 -17.12 -7.43
N MET A 59 7.99 -15.80 -7.48
CA MET A 59 9.05 -14.86 -7.83
C MET A 59 10.23 -14.95 -6.87
N ALA A 60 9.95 -15.00 -5.55
CA ALA A 60 11.00 -15.12 -4.54
C ALA A 60 11.82 -16.40 -4.71
N ARG A 61 11.17 -17.56 -4.87
CA ARG A 61 11.86 -18.84 -5.12
C ARG A 61 12.66 -18.81 -6.41
N CYS A 62 12.05 -18.36 -7.51
CA CYS A 62 12.72 -18.31 -8.80
C CYS A 62 13.98 -17.43 -8.79
N LEU A 63 13.92 -16.28 -8.09
CA LEU A 63 15.08 -15.41 -7.92
C LEU A 63 16.14 -16.03 -6.99
N TRP A 64 15.73 -16.72 -5.93
CA TRP A 64 16.64 -17.48 -5.05
C TRP A 64 17.35 -18.62 -5.78
N ASP A 65 16.69 -19.24 -6.76
CA ASP A 65 17.26 -20.26 -7.63
C ASP A 65 18.27 -19.68 -8.65
N GLY A 66 18.56 -18.37 -8.61
CA GLY A 66 19.53 -17.72 -9.50
C GLY A 66 19.01 -17.46 -10.92
N THR A 67 17.71 -17.65 -11.16
CA THR A 67 17.10 -17.38 -12.47
C THR A 67 16.99 -15.87 -12.70
N SER A 68 17.19 -15.43 -13.95
CA SER A 68 17.05 -14.02 -14.31
C SER A 68 15.63 -13.51 -14.06
N ARG A 69 15.53 -12.24 -13.65
CA ARG A 69 14.24 -11.58 -13.43
C ARG A 69 13.23 -11.74 -14.59
N PRO A 70 13.58 -11.50 -15.88
CA PRO A 70 12.62 -11.68 -16.97
C PRO A 70 12.13 -13.12 -17.09
N ASN A 71 13.01 -14.10 -16.88
CA ASN A 71 12.62 -15.51 -16.90
C ASN A 71 11.70 -15.87 -15.73
N CYS A 72 11.92 -15.29 -14.54
CA CYS A 72 11.00 -15.46 -13.41
C CYS A 72 9.64 -14.83 -13.63
N ILE A 73 9.59 -13.64 -14.25
CA ILE A 73 8.32 -13.00 -14.61
C ILE A 73 7.56 -13.91 -15.56
N THR A 74 8.20 -14.40 -16.62
CA THR A 74 7.57 -15.34 -17.56
C THR A 74 7.10 -16.60 -16.81
N LYS A 75 7.96 -17.24 -16.03
CA LYS A 75 7.64 -18.48 -15.28
C LYS A 75 6.47 -18.32 -14.30
N CYS A 76 6.44 -17.22 -13.56
CA CYS A 76 5.48 -17.00 -12.48
C CYS A 76 4.19 -16.31 -12.91
N ASN A 77 4.14 -15.77 -14.14
CA ASN A 77 2.98 -15.10 -14.71
C ASN A 77 2.22 -15.97 -15.74
N ILE A 78 2.61 -17.24 -15.90
CA ILE A 78 1.91 -18.19 -16.77
C ILE A 78 0.64 -18.68 -16.06
N ASN A 79 -0.51 -18.53 -16.72
CA ASN A 79 -1.84 -19.03 -16.32
C ASN A 79 -2.60 -18.30 -15.19
N THR A 80 -2.23 -17.08 -14.82
CA THR A 80 -3.01 -16.29 -13.86
C THR A 80 -4.04 -15.42 -14.59
N ALA A 81 -5.32 -15.80 -14.56
CA ALA A 81 -6.41 -14.93 -15.01
C ALA A 81 -6.49 -13.63 -14.18
N TYR A 82 -6.22 -13.74 -12.88
CA TYR A 82 -6.09 -12.63 -11.92
C TYR A 82 -5.58 -13.17 -10.57
N PRO A 83 -4.78 -12.41 -9.79
CA PRO A 83 -4.15 -11.13 -10.12
C PRO A 83 -2.90 -11.31 -10.99
N THR A 84 -2.54 -10.30 -11.78
CA THR A 84 -1.25 -10.29 -12.50
C THR A 84 -0.11 -9.82 -11.60
N LEU A 85 1.14 -10.03 -12.03
CA LEU A 85 2.32 -9.45 -11.38
C LEU A 85 2.23 -7.91 -11.24
N SER A 86 1.63 -7.25 -12.23
CA SER A 86 1.39 -5.80 -12.22
C SER A 86 0.34 -5.40 -11.18
N ASP A 87 -0.75 -6.16 -11.05
CA ASP A 87 -1.76 -5.94 -10.02
C ASP A 87 -1.15 -6.08 -8.63
N CYS A 88 -0.30 -7.09 -8.44
CA CYS A 88 0.38 -7.31 -7.17
C CYS A 88 1.38 -6.21 -6.83
N LYS A 89 2.12 -5.70 -7.81
CA LYS A 89 2.98 -4.53 -7.63
C LYS A 89 2.15 -3.31 -7.20
N ARG A 90 1.02 -3.06 -7.85
CA ARG A 90 0.10 -1.95 -7.51
C ARG A 90 -0.53 -2.14 -6.13
N CYS A 91 -0.88 -3.36 -5.75
CA CYS A 91 -1.43 -3.66 -4.44
C CYS A 91 -0.39 -3.40 -3.35
N MET A 92 0.82 -3.90 -3.53
CA MET A 92 1.91 -3.73 -2.56
C MET A 92 2.39 -2.28 -2.47
N SER A 93 2.32 -1.47 -3.53
CA SER A 93 2.67 -0.05 -3.46
C SER A 93 1.75 0.78 -2.58
N LYS A 94 0.54 0.29 -2.26
CA LYS A 94 -0.37 0.94 -1.30
C LYS A 94 0.14 0.85 0.14
N CYS A 95 1.03 -0.10 0.43
CA CYS A 95 1.65 -0.28 1.74
C CYS A 95 3.15 0.00 1.68
N LYS A 96 3.64 0.94 2.49
CA LYS A 96 5.08 1.23 2.59
C LYS A 96 5.71 0.40 3.71
N CYS A 97 6.36 -0.70 3.36
CA CYS A 97 7.36 -1.29 4.26
C CYS A 97 8.65 -0.48 4.12
N SER A 98 9.14 0.10 5.22
CA SER A 98 10.47 0.73 5.22
C SER A 98 11.52 -0.37 5.28
N CYS A 99 12.19 -0.60 4.14
CA CYS A 99 13.29 -1.54 4.01
C CYS A 99 14.63 -0.82 3.80
N ALA A 100 14.66 0.48 4.11
CA ALA A 100 15.89 1.22 4.22
C ALA A 100 16.65 0.68 5.44
N ASN A 101 17.84 0.14 5.18
CA ASN A 101 18.79 -0.26 6.21
C ASN A 101 19.52 0.96 6.75
#